data_AF-A0A2X1KMY4-F1
#
_entry.id   AF-A0A2X1KMY4-F1
#
_cell.length_a   1.000
_cell.length_b   1.000
_cell.length_c   1.000
_cell.angle_alpha   90.00
_cell.angle_beta   90.00
_cell.angle_gamma   90.00
#
_symmetry.space_group_name_H-M   'P 1'
#
loop_
_entity.id
_entity.type
_entity.pdbx_description
1 polymer ?
#
loop_
_entity_poly.entity_id
_entity_poly.type
_entity_poly.pdbx_seq_one_letter_code
_entity_poly.pdbx_strand_id
1 'polypeptide(L)'
;MCRCWRRGFDITEEGLRYLRQWVNESGIRWGIDDDNVRELELPATGQHTWRFGLTRMLLGYAMESAQGEWQSVLPYDESSGLIAELVGHLASLLMQLNIWRRGLAQERPLEEWLPVCRDMLNALLPAGCGKPKRR
;
A
#
# COMPACT_ATOMS: atom_id res chain seq x y z
N MET A 1 -3.97 14.31 4.41
CA MET A 1 -3.08 13.54 3.51
C MET A 1 -2.59 14.47 2.41
N CYS A 2 -1.28 14.56 2.18
CA CYS A 2 -0.69 15.57 1.28
C CYS A 2 -1.12 15.33 -0.19
N ARG A 3 -1.61 16.38 -0.88
CA ARG A 3 -2.14 16.29 -2.26
C ARG A 3 -1.11 15.78 -3.27
N CYS A 4 0.17 16.09 -3.08
CA CYS A 4 1.22 15.62 -3.98
C CYS A 4 1.39 14.11 -3.95
N TRP A 5 1.38 13.53 -2.75
CA TRP A 5 1.59 12.09 -2.59
C TRP A 5 0.49 11.30 -3.30
N ARG A 6 -0.78 11.71 -3.16
CA ARG A 6 -1.89 11.07 -3.88
C ARG A 6 -1.73 11.10 -5.39
N ARG A 7 -1.24 12.22 -5.92
CA ARG A 7 -0.93 12.37 -7.35
C ARG A 7 0.25 11.51 -7.81
N GLY A 8 1.16 11.12 -6.92
CA GLY A 8 2.27 10.24 -7.26
C GLY A 8 1.84 8.80 -7.53
N PHE A 9 0.67 8.41 -7.02
CA PHE A 9 0.11 7.06 -7.15
C PHE A 9 -1.23 7.05 -7.90
N ASP A 10 -1.57 8.13 -8.61
CA ASP A 10 -2.82 8.28 -9.38
C ASP A 10 -4.12 8.08 -8.56
N ILE A 11 -4.08 8.37 -7.25
CA ILE A 11 -5.24 8.25 -6.35
C ILE A 11 -6.04 9.56 -6.33
N THR A 12 -7.23 9.55 -6.91
CA THR A 12 -8.18 10.68 -6.87
C THR A 12 -8.83 10.85 -5.49
N GLU A 13 -9.52 11.96 -5.25
CA GLU A 13 -10.28 12.17 -4.00
C GLU A 13 -11.41 11.13 -3.84
N GLU A 14 -12.05 10.79 -4.95
CA GLU A 14 -13.12 9.79 -5.00
C GLU A 14 -12.55 8.38 -4.80
N GLY A 15 -11.45 8.05 -5.49
CA GLY A 15 -10.75 6.78 -5.30
C GLY A 15 -10.29 6.57 -3.86
N LEU A 16 -9.86 7.63 -3.16
CA LEU A 16 -9.51 7.57 -1.74
C LEU A 16 -10.69 7.14 -0.86
N ARG A 17 -11.93 7.48 -1.22
CA ARG A 17 -13.12 7.06 -0.44
C ARG A 17 -13.33 5.55 -0.55
N TYR A 18 -13.25 5.01 -1.77
CA TYR A 18 -13.30 3.56 -2.00
C TYR A 18 -12.17 2.84 -1.27
N LEU A 19 -10.92 3.31 -1.41
CA LEU A 19 -9.79 2.69 -0.71
C LEU A 19 -9.97 2.68 0.82
N ARG A 20 -10.52 3.75 1.41
CA ARG A 20 -10.82 3.77 2.86
C ARG A 20 -11.87 2.74 3.25
N GLN A 21 -12.94 2.64 2.46
CA GLN A 21 -13.99 1.65 2.68
C GLN A 21 -13.42 0.23 2.57
N TRP A 22 -12.71 -0.07 1.49
CA TRP A 22 -12.14 -1.38 1.23
C TRP A 22 -11.09 -1.79 2.26
N VAL A 23 -10.22 -0.87 2.69
CA VAL A 23 -9.26 -1.13 3.78
C VAL A 23 -10.00 -1.52 5.07
N ASN A 24 -11.13 -0.87 5.36
CA ASN A 24 -11.91 -1.20 6.53
C ASN A 24 -12.58 -2.58 6.42
N GLU A 25 -13.22 -2.86 5.29
CA GLU A 25 -14.04 -4.07 5.06
C GLU A 25 -13.21 -5.33 4.75
N SER A 26 -12.05 -5.19 4.08
CA SER A 26 -11.11 -6.30 3.84
C SER A 26 -10.43 -6.81 5.12
N GLY A 27 -10.58 -6.08 6.23
CA GLY A 27 -10.10 -6.49 7.54
C GLY A 27 -8.66 -6.09 7.86
N ILE A 28 -8.06 -5.14 7.12
CA ILE A 28 -6.72 -4.61 7.41
C ILE A 28 -6.75 -3.81 8.71
N ARG A 29 -5.87 -4.16 9.66
CA ARG A 29 -5.77 -3.49 10.98
C ARG A 29 -4.33 -3.28 11.47
N TRP A 30 -3.38 -4.08 10.98
CA TRP A 30 -2.02 -4.16 11.49
C TRP A 30 -0.96 -3.83 10.43
N GLY A 31 0.29 -4.19 10.74
CA GLY A 31 1.50 -3.93 9.96
C GLY A 31 1.45 -4.44 8.50
N ILE A 32 2.51 -4.12 7.77
CA ILE A 32 2.55 -4.34 6.31
C ILE A 32 2.44 -5.84 5.95
N ASP A 33 3.11 -6.69 6.73
CA ASP A 33 3.28 -8.12 6.55
C ASP A 33 3.56 -8.79 7.90
N ASP A 34 3.58 -10.13 7.91
CA ASP A 34 3.84 -10.91 9.12
C ASP A 34 5.27 -10.70 9.65
N ASP A 35 6.23 -10.40 8.78
CA ASP A 35 7.60 -10.09 9.21
C ASP A 35 7.61 -8.85 10.10
N ASN A 36 6.82 -7.83 9.76
CA ASN A 36 6.64 -6.65 10.61
C ASN A 36 5.97 -6.97 11.95
N VAL A 37 5.01 -7.91 11.96
CA VAL A 37 4.35 -8.33 13.20
C VAL A 37 5.35 -9.08 14.10
N ARG A 38 6.21 -9.93 13.52
CA ARG A 38 7.29 -10.63 14.24
C ARG A 38 8.37 -9.69 14.76
N GLU A 39 8.75 -8.67 13.99
CA GLU A 39 9.68 -7.60 14.41
C GLU A 39 9.18 -6.87 15.66
N LEU A 40 7.86 -6.81 15.86
CA LEU A 40 7.22 -6.21 17.03
C LEU A 40 6.97 -7.21 18.17
N GLU A 41 7.50 -8.43 18.07
CA GLU A 41 7.30 -9.53 19.03
C GLU A 41 5.82 -9.89 19.26
N LEU A 42 4.98 -9.65 18.24
CA LEU A 42 3.56 -9.99 18.25
C LEU A 42 3.31 -11.32 17.54
N PRO A 43 2.23 -12.06 17.90
CA PRO A 43 1.90 -13.31 17.23
C PRO A 43 1.46 -13.04 15.77
N ALA A 44 2.24 -13.53 14.82
CA ALA A 44 1.90 -13.46 13.40
C ALA A 44 0.75 -14.44 13.08
N THR A 45 -0.43 -13.88 12.80
CA THR A 45 -1.64 -14.66 12.49
C THR A 45 -1.85 -14.87 10.99
N GLY A 46 -1.07 -14.23 10.12
CA GLY A 46 -1.28 -14.24 8.67
C GLY A 46 -2.53 -13.46 8.22
N GLN A 47 -3.26 -12.86 9.15
CA GLN A 47 -4.52 -12.15 8.91
C GLN A 47 -4.39 -10.71 9.40
N HIS A 48 -5.28 -9.84 8.92
CA HIS A 48 -5.37 -8.43 9.31
C HIS A 48 -4.14 -7.56 9.00
N THR A 49 -3.18 -8.06 8.22
CA THR A 49 -2.07 -7.29 7.67
C THR A 49 -2.46 -6.60 6.36
N TRP A 50 -1.68 -5.61 5.92
CA TRP A 50 -1.88 -5.00 4.60
C TRP A 50 -1.74 -6.02 3.47
N ARG A 51 -0.75 -6.92 3.55
CA ARG A 51 -0.59 -8.03 2.60
C ARG A 51 -1.86 -8.87 2.52
N PHE A 52 -2.42 -9.28 3.65
CA PHE A 52 -3.66 -10.06 3.69
C PHE A 52 -4.83 -9.35 3.00
N GLY A 53 -5.12 -8.10 3.38
CA GLY A 53 -6.25 -7.37 2.80
C GLY A 53 -6.05 -7.04 1.31
N LEU A 54 -4.82 -6.72 0.88
CA LEU A 54 -4.49 -6.58 -0.54
C LEU A 54 -4.71 -7.88 -1.31
N THR A 55 -4.29 -9.02 -0.76
CA THR A 55 -4.54 -10.33 -1.38
C THR A 55 -6.03 -10.56 -1.55
N ARG A 56 -6.86 -10.24 -0.56
CA ARG A 56 -8.32 -10.35 -0.67
C ARG A 56 -8.89 -9.48 -1.79
N MET A 57 -8.46 -8.23 -1.88
CA MET A 57 -8.93 -7.29 -2.91
C MET A 57 -8.52 -7.73 -4.31
N LEU A 58 -7.26 -8.11 -4.50
CA LEU A 58 -6.76 -8.61 -5.78
C LEU A 58 -7.41 -9.95 -6.18
N LEU A 59 -7.71 -10.80 -5.19
CA LEU A 59 -8.42 -12.04 -5.42
C LEU A 59 -9.88 -11.76 -5.82
N GLY A 60 -10.55 -10.78 -5.20
CA GLY A 60 -11.89 -10.32 -5.58
C GLY A 60 -11.98 -9.73 -6.98
N TYR A 61 -10.87 -9.26 -7.54
CA TYR A 61 -10.79 -8.90 -8.96
C TYR A 61 -10.78 -10.12 -9.88
N ALA A 62 -10.14 -11.22 -9.45
CA ALA A 62 -9.94 -12.41 -10.28
C ALA A 62 -11.06 -13.46 -10.13
N MET A 63 -11.70 -13.53 -8.96
CA MET A 63 -12.76 -14.48 -8.65
C MET A 63 -13.74 -13.91 -7.63
N GLU A 64 -15.00 -14.33 -7.73
CA GLU A 64 -16.04 -13.98 -6.76
C GLU A 64 -15.94 -14.85 -5.51
N SER A 65 -16.32 -14.30 -4.35
CA SER A 65 -16.33 -15.00 -3.06
C SER A 65 -17.21 -16.26 -3.05
N ALA A 66 -18.23 -16.31 -3.91
CA ALA A 66 -19.09 -17.47 -4.09
C ALA A 66 -18.33 -18.72 -4.59
N GLN A 67 -17.15 -18.54 -5.21
CA GLN A 67 -16.29 -19.63 -5.65
C GLN A 67 -15.46 -20.25 -4.50
N GLY A 68 -15.58 -19.71 -3.29
CA GLY A 68 -14.88 -20.18 -2.10
C GLY A 68 -13.55 -19.47 -1.85
N GLU A 69 -12.81 -19.97 -0.87
CA GLU A 69 -11.51 -19.44 -0.50
C GLU A 69 -10.38 -19.96 -1.38
N TRP A 70 -9.35 -19.14 -1.56
CA TRP A 70 -8.09 -19.52 -2.19
C TRP A 70 -6.95 -19.35 -1.19
N GLN A 71 -6.18 -20.41 -0.93
CA GLN A 71 -5.10 -20.39 0.07
C GLN A 71 -5.53 -19.86 1.45
N SER A 72 -6.72 -20.25 1.94
CA SER A 72 -7.32 -19.75 3.20
C SER A 72 -7.65 -18.24 3.19
N VAL A 73 -7.77 -17.64 1.99
CA VAL A 73 -8.12 -16.24 1.80
C VAL A 73 -9.42 -16.15 1.00
N LEU A 74 -10.46 -15.57 1.61
CA LEU A 74 -11.72 -15.33 0.93
C LEU A 74 -11.66 -14.05 0.09
N PRO A 75 -12.06 -14.09 -1.21
CA PRO A 75 -12.11 -12.91 -2.07
C PRO A 75 -12.97 -11.78 -1.48
N TYR A 76 -12.66 -10.53 -1.85
CA TYR A 76 -13.45 -9.36 -1.48
C TYR A 76 -14.09 -8.73 -2.72
N ASP A 77 -15.40 -8.96 -2.89
CA ASP A 77 -16.09 -8.74 -4.16
C ASP A 77 -16.28 -7.26 -4.54
N GLU A 78 -16.26 -6.36 -3.56
CA GLU A 78 -16.47 -4.91 -3.79
C GLU A 78 -15.31 -4.27 -4.57
N SER A 79 -14.16 -4.92 -4.66
CA SER A 79 -13.04 -4.47 -5.47
C SER A 79 -13.02 -5.05 -6.88
N SER A 80 -14.16 -5.49 -7.39
CA SER A 80 -14.35 -5.95 -8.77
C SER A 80 -14.70 -4.79 -9.74
N GLY A 81 -14.71 -5.09 -11.04
CA GLY A 81 -15.12 -4.14 -12.08
C GLY A 81 -14.10 -3.04 -12.40
N LEU A 82 -14.57 -1.91 -12.93
CA LEU A 82 -13.70 -0.82 -13.43
C LEU A 82 -12.91 -0.14 -12.31
N ILE A 83 -13.40 -0.19 -11.07
CA ILE A 83 -12.79 0.48 -9.91
C ILE A 83 -11.61 -0.36 -9.37
N ALA A 84 -11.47 -1.62 -9.78
CA ALA A 84 -10.39 -2.52 -9.35
C ALA A 84 -8.98 -1.99 -9.64
N GLU A 85 -8.81 -1.11 -10.63
CA GLU A 85 -7.54 -0.43 -10.90
C GLU A 85 -7.00 0.32 -9.66
N LEU A 86 -7.89 0.84 -8.80
CA LEU A 86 -7.51 1.47 -7.53
C LEU A 86 -6.75 0.51 -6.60
N VAL A 87 -7.06 -0.79 -6.63
CA VAL A 87 -6.33 -1.80 -5.86
C VAL A 87 -4.88 -1.89 -6.35
N GLY A 88 -4.66 -1.77 -7.66
CA GLY A 88 -3.33 -1.73 -8.26
C GLY A 88 -2.53 -0.51 -7.79
N HIS A 89 -3.15 0.67 -7.79
CA HIS A 89 -2.53 1.90 -7.26
C HIS A 89 -2.18 1.76 -5.77
N LEU A 90 -3.09 1.20 -4.96
CA LEU A 90 -2.84 0.95 -3.53
C LEU A 90 -1.71 -0.08 -3.34
N ALA A 91 -1.69 -1.16 -4.13
CA ALA A 91 -0.65 -2.18 -4.07
C ALA A 91 0.73 -1.60 -4.42
N SER A 92 0.82 -0.79 -5.48
CA SER A 92 2.05 -0.08 -5.87
C SER A 92 2.56 0.82 -4.75
N LEU A 93 1.66 1.58 -4.13
CA LEU A 93 2.00 2.42 -2.99
C LEU A 93 2.58 1.60 -1.82
N LEU A 94 1.90 0.53 -1.42
CA LEU A 94 2.32 -0.28 -0.28
C LEU A 94 3.64 -1.00 -0.57
N MET A 95 3.85 -1.42 -1.82
CA MET A 95 5.14 -1.97 -2.26
C MET A 95 6.27 -0.94 -2.12
N GLN A 96 6.05 0.30 -2.56
CA GLN A 96 7.05 1.37 -2.45
C GLN A 96 7.38 1.70 -0.99
N LEU A 97 6.37 1.72 -0.11
CA LEU A 97 6.56 1.92 1.33
C LEU A 97 7.35 0.76 1.96
N ASN A 98 7.08 -0.48 1.56
CA ASN A 98 7.81 -1.64 2.07
C ASN A 98 9.29 -1.62 1.66
N ILE A 99 9.57 -1.28 0.40
CA ILE A 99 10.95 -1.14 -0.12
C ILE A 99 11.73 -0.13 0.72
N TRP A 100 11.16 1.06 0.94
CA TRP A 100 11.81 2.09 1.74
C TRP A 100 11.94 1.70 3.21
N ARG A 101 10.92 1.06 3.81
CA ARG A 101 11.01 0.59 5.20
C ARG A 101 12.20 -0.36 5.38
N ARG A 102 12.31 -1.40 4.55
CA ARG A 102 13.38 -2.39 4.63
C ARG A 102 14.75 -1.77 4.34
N GLY A 103 14.81 -0.85 3.37
CA GLY A 103 16.05 -0.15 3.03
C GLY A 103 16.56 0.74 4.17
N LEU A 104 15.67 1.51 4.80
CA LEU A 104 16.00 2.45 5.88
C LEU A 104 16.31 1.76 7.22
N ALA A 105 15.90 0.51 7.39
CA ALA A 105 16.16 -0.27 8.60
C ALA A 105 17.62 -0.76 8.72
N GLN A 106 18.39 -0.73 7.63
CA GLN A 106 19.78 -1.20 7.62
C GLN A 106 20.74 -0.07 8.02
N GLU A 107 21.74 -0.40 8.84
CA GLU A 107 22.85 0.49 9.13
C GLU A 107 23.70 0.72 7.88
N ARG A 108 24.14 1.97 7.67
CA ARG A 108 24.93 2.37 6.50
C ARG A 108 25.96 3.44 6.86
N PRO A 109 27.12 3.47 6.18
CA PRO A 109 28.07 4.58 6.24
C PRO A 109 27.43 5.93 5.90
N LEU A 110 27.99 7.01 6.42
CA LEU A 110 27.42 8.36 6.26
C LEU A 110 27.29 8.77 4.79
N GLU A 111 28.27 8.44 3.95
CA GLU A 111 28.24 8.74 2.51
C GLU A 111 27.06 8.08 1.78
N GLU A 112 26.60 6.92 2.24
CA GLU A 112 25.49 6.19 1.62
C GLU A 112 24.11 6.79 1.98
N TRP A 113 24.02 7.61 3.03
CA TRP A 113 22.79 8.31 3.41
C TRP A 113 22.49 9.52 2.53
N LEU A 114 23.51 10.11 1.91
CA LEU A 114 23.37 11.32 1.09
C LEU A 114 22.33 11.19 -0.05
N PRO A 115 22.31 10.13 -0.88
CA PRO A 115 21.31 9.99 -1.94
C PRO A 115 19.91 9.64 -1.43
N VAL A 116 19.79 8.98 -0.27
CA VAL A 116 18.55 8.36 0.23
C VAL A 116 17.39 9.34 0.31
N CYS A 117 17.61 10.53 0.87
CA CYS A 117 16.56 11.54 0.99
C CYS A 117 15.99 11.97 -0.37
N ARG A 118 16.86 12.18 -1.36
CA ARG A 118 16.44 12.61 -2.71
C ARG A 118 15.68 11.49 -3.42
N ASP A 119 16.19 10.27 -3.32
CA ASP A 119 15.59 9.13 -4.00
C ASP A 119 14.23 8.78 -3.40
N MET A 120 14.08 8.89 -2.08
CA MET A 120 12.79 8.71 -1.40
C MET A 120 11.77 9.78 -1.81
N LEU A 121 12.17 11.05 -1.91
CA LEU A 121 11.29 12.11 -2.38
C LEU A 121 10.84 11.88 -3.83
N ASN A 122 11.76 11.48 -4.71
CA ASN A 122 11.42 11.19 -6.11
C ASN A 122 10.52 9.95 -6.27
N ALA A 123 10.68 8.95 -5.41
CA ALA A 123 9.86 7.74 -5.45
C ALA A 123 8.45 7.95 -4.89
N LEU A 124 8.27 8.83 -3.90
CA LEU A 124 6.99 9.03 -3.20
C LEU A 124 6.21 10.27 -3.66
N LEU A 125 6.86 11.20 -4.36
CA LEU A 125 6.26 12.45 -4.79
C LEU A 125 6.45 12.65 -6.30
N PRO A 126 5.41 13.13 -7.00
CA PRO A 126 5.52 13.47 -8.41
C PRO A 126 6.43 14.70 -8.60
N ALA A 127 7.07 14.78 -9.77
CA ALA A 127 7.93 15.89 -10.14
C ALA A 127 7.19 17.25 -10.01
N GLY A 128 7.84 18.22 -9.35
CA GLY A 128 7.28 19.56 -9.15
C GLY A 128 6.44 19.74 -7.89
N CYS A 129 6.28 18.70 -7.06
CA CYS A 129 5.76 18.90 -5.70
C CYS A 129 6.71 19.80 -4.89
N GLY A 130 6.21 20.92 -4.36
CA GLY A 130 7.01 21.87 -3.57
C GLY A 130 7.55 23.08 -4.35
N LYS A 131 7.34 23.16 -5.67
CA LYS A 131 7.62 24.42 -6.38
C LYS A 131 6.52 25.44 -6.06
N PRO A 132 6.85 26.65 -5.55
CA PRO A 132 5.85 27.70 -5.38
C PRO A 132 5.22 27.98 -6.75
N LYS A 133 3.88 28.09 -6.79
CA LYS A 133 3.18 28.55 -8.00
C LYS A 133 3.79 29.90 -8.38
N ARG A 134 4.57 29.95 -9.47
CA ARG A 134 4.97 31.23 -10.06
C ARG A 134 3.66 31.93 -10.45
N ARG A 135 3.40 33.06 -9.79
CA ARG A 135 2.31 33.98 -10.08
C ARG A 135 2.64 34.76 -11.34
#